data_AF-A0A939UHT2-F1
#
_entry.id   AF-A0A939UHT2-F1
#
_cell.length_a   1.000
_cell.length_b   1.000
_cell.length_c   1.000
_cell.angle_alpha   90.00
_cell.angle_beta   90.00
_cell.angle_gamma   90.00
#
_symmetry.space_group_name_H-M   'P 1'
#
loop_
_entity.id
_entity.type
_entity.pdbx_description
1 polymer ?
#
loop_
_entity_poly.entity_id
_entity_poly.type
_entity_poly.pdbx_seq_one_letter_code
_entity_poly.pdbx_strand_id
1 'polypeptide(L)'
;MPGKHIVCGGTTANVVSDYLKKPLTVDIVYYREDVPPVGEIEGVDLVTEGVLTLTRVKEMLVNDECPKGDAASLVYALLCAAEEICFVCGSLTEEKKLLLAELVACLQKRAQKVTVLNGTSLSER
;
A
#
# COMPACT_ATOMS: atom_id res chain seq x y z
N MET A 1 -14.91 3.54 -2.92
CA MET A 1 -15.55 2.47 -2.13
C MET A 1 -15.43 2.87 -0.66
N PRO A 2 -16.38 2.54 0.23
CA PRO A 2 -16.15 2.76 1.65
C PRO A 2 -14.98 1.86 2.11
N GLY A 3 -14.06 2.42 2.92
CA GLY A 3 -12.85 1.72 3.37
C GLY A 3 -11.67 2.66 3.54
N LYS A 4 -10.55 2.10 4.01
CA LYS A 4 -9.28 2.82 4.12
C LYS A 4 -8.56 2.79 2.78
N HIS A 5 -8.17 3.95 2.26
CA HIS A 5 -7.45 4.09 1.00
C HIS A 5 -5.96 4.33 1.27
N ILE A 6 -5.14 3.39 0.80
CA ILE A 6 -3.68 3.46 0.93
C ILE A 6 -3.08 3.59 -0.47
N VAL A 7 -2.16 4.55 -0.65
CA VAL A 7 -1.41 4.73 -1.89
C VAL A 7 0.05 4.34 -1.66
N CYS A 8 0.52 3.40 -2.47
CA CYS A 8 1.87 2.86 -2.38
C CYS A 8 2.67 3.27 -3.63
N GLY A 9 3.72 4.09 -3.46
CA GLY A 9 4.65 4.48 -4.52
C GLY A 9 4.55 5.95 -4.93
N GLY A 10 5.69 6.61 -5.14
CA GLY A 10 5.75 8.03 -5.52
C GLY A 10 5.08 8.35 -6.86
N THR A 11 5.27 7.52 -7.88
CA THR A 11 4.57 7.69 -9.17
C THR A 11 3.06 7.57 -9.01
N THR A 12 2.60 6.57 -8.25
CA THR A 12 1.18 6.36 -7.96
C THR A 12 0.61 7.54 -7.17
N ALA A 13 1.34 8.03 -6.16
CA ALA A 13 0.96 9.18 -5.35
C ALA A 13 0.79 10.45 -6.20
N ASN A 14 1.70 10.71 -7.14
CA ASN A 14 1.56 11.83 -8.07
C ASN A 14 0.33 11.70 -8.98
N VAL A 15 0.07 10.51 -9.52
CA VAL A 15 -1.14 10.26 -10.33
C VAL A 15 -2.42 10.48 -9.52
N VAL A 16 -2.47 9.97 -8.29
CA VAL A 16 -3.62 10.15 -7.40
C VAL A 16 -3.80 11.61 -6.99
N SER A 17 -2.70 12.31 -6.68
CA SER A 17 -2.69 13.74 -6.37
C SER A 17 -3.27 14.57 -7.52
N ASP A 18 -2.83 14.31 -8.76
CA ASP A 18 -3.34 15.01 -9.95
C ASP A 18 -4.81 14.66 -10.23
N TYR A 19 -5.22 13.40 -10.06
CA TYR A 19 -6.60 12.98 -10.24
C TYR A 19 -7.55 13.66 -9.23
N LEU A 20 -7.16 13.69 -7.96
CA LEU A 20 -7.96 14.29 -6.88
C LEU A 20 -7.89 15.83 -6.87
N LYS A 21 -6.96 16.42 -7.64
CA LYS A 21 -6.65 17.86 -7.59
C LYS A 21 -6.29 18.33 -6.18
N LYS A 22 -5.57 17.47 -5.45
CA LYS A 22 -5.09 17.72 -4.08
C LYS A 22 -3.57 17.55 -4.04
N PRO A 23 -2.82 18.50 -3.47
CA PRO A 23 -1.36 18.41 -3.46
C PRO A 23 -0.89 17.21 -2.63
N LEU A 24 0.10 16.48 -3.15
CA LEU A 24 0.90 15.55 -2.36
C LEU A 24 1.85 16.35 -1.48
N THR A 25 1.66 16.29 -0.16
CA THR A 25 2.60 16.83 0.82
C THR A 25 3.42 15.69 1.38
N VAL A 26 4.72 15.69 1.08
CA VAL A 26 5.66 14.74 1.69
C VAL A 26 6.38 15.49 2.79
N ASP A 27 6.24 15.01 4.03
CA ASP A 27 6.88 15.64 5.16
C ASP A 27 8.38 15.29 5.15
N ILE A 28 9.17 16.11 4.46
CA ILE A 28 10.63 15.93 4.28
C ILE A 28 11.38 16.02 5.62
N VAL A 29 10.72 16.49 6.68
CA VAL A 29 11.26 16.61 8.04
C VAL A 29 11.36 15.25 8.73
N TYR A 30 10.69 14.21 8.23
CA TYR A 30 10.72 12.85 8.77
C TYR A 30 11.83 11.96 8.18
N TYR A 31 13.03 12.51 7.97
CA TYR A 31 14.26 11.71 7.85
C TYR A 31 14.72 11.27 9.25
N ARG A 32 13.89 10.50 9.96
CA ARG A 32 14.36 9.68 11.09
C ARG A 32 14.75 8.33 10.52
N GLU A 33 15.96 7.87 10.85
CA GLU A 33 16.55 6.60 10.40
C GLU A 33 15.66 5.35 10.62
N ASP A 34 14.58 5.47 11.41
CA ASP A 34 13.75 4.34 11.86
C ASP A 34 12.28 4.38 11.36
N VAL A 35 11.83 5.45 10.68
CA VAL A 35 10.41 5.61 10.25
C VAL A 35 10.35 6.22 8.84
N PRO A 36 9.92 5.46 7.80
CA PRO A 36 9.83 5.97 6.43
C PRO A 36 8.78 7.08 6.30
N PRO A 37 8.98 8.04 5.37
CA PRO A 37 8.11 9.19 5.22
C PRO A 37 6.69 8.76 4.83
N VAL A 38 5.71 9.25 5.57
CA VAL A 38 4.30 9.15 5.21
C VAL A 38 3.96 10.38 4.38
N GLY A 39 3.55 10.19 3.13
CA GLY A 39 2.97 11.27 2.33
C GLY A 39 1.51 11.49 2.75
N GLU A 40 1.04 12.71 2.58
CA GLU A 40 -0.38 13.05 2.78
C GLU A 40 -0.97 13.56 1.47
N ILE A 41 -2.17 13.05 1.15
CA ILE A 41 -3.04 13.56 0.09
C ILE A 41 -4.42 13.65 0.72
N GLU A 42 -5.05 14.82 0.68
CA GLU A 42 -6.41 14.99 1.20
C GLU A 42 -7.37 14.01 0.49
N GLY A 43 -8.07 13.18 1.27
CA GLY A 43 -8.95 12.12 0.76
C GLY A 43 -8.29 10.73 0.62
N VAL A 44 -7.02 10.59 0.97
CA VAL A 44 -6.29 9.31 1.08
C VAL A 44 -5.85 9.11 2.54
N ASP A 45 -6.04 7.92 3.10
CA ASP A 45 -5.75 7.65 4.51
C ASP A 45 -4.25 7.49 4.79
N LEU A 46 -3.47 7.00 3.82
CA LEU A 46 -2.04 6.77 3.98
C LEU A 46 -1.32 6.77 2.62
N VAL A 47 -0.19 7.48 2.50
CA VAL A 47 0.71 7.39 1.34
C VAL A 47 2.09 6.89 1.77
N THR A 48 2.65 5.91 1.06
CA THR A 48 3.94 5.27 1.37
C THR A 48 4.86 5.18 0.15
N GLU A 49 6.14 4.87 0.36
CA GLU A 49 7.15 4.75 -0.72
C GLU A 49 6.86 3.61 -1.72
N GLY A 50 6.01 2.65 -1.38
CA GLY A 50 5.60 1.58 -2.26
C GLY A 50 6.33 0.27 -2.01
N VAL A 51 7.25 -0.12 -2.90
CA VAL A 51 7.83 -1.48 -2.88
C VAL A 51 8.58 -1.76 -1.58
N LEU A 52 9.38 -0.82 -1.07
CA LEU A 52 10.14 -1.00 0.17
C LEU A 52 9.19 -1.29 1.35
N THR A 53 8.13 -0.48 1.49
CA THR A 53 7.11 -0.67 2.52
C THR A 53 6.40 -2.01 2.38
N LEU A 54 6.00 -2.39 1.15
CA LEU A 54 5.31 -3.66 0.90
C LEU A 54 6.19 -4.89 1.14
N THR A 55 7.48 -4.81 0.83
CA THR A 55 8.45 -5.87 1.17
C THR A 55 8.54 -6.06 2.67
N ARG A 56 8.60 -4.96 3.43
CA ARG A 56 8.63 -5.03 4.90
C ARG A 56 7.34 -5.60 5.48
N VAL A 57 6.19 -5.15 4.99
CA VAL A 57 4.87 -5.70 5.35
C VAL A 57 4.79 -7.19 5.07
N LYS A 58 5.36 -7.66 3.95
CA LYS A 58 5.43 -9.10 3.65
C LYS A 58 6.19 -9.87 4.73
N GLU A 59 7.38 -9.40 5.08
CA GLU A 59 8.19 -10.03 6.14
C GLU A 59 7.42 -10.07 7.48
N MET A 60 6.72 -8.99 7.82
CA MET A 60 5.88 -8.92 9.01
C MET A 60 4.71 -9.91 8.97
N LEU A 61 4.05 -10.08 7.82
CA LEU A 61 2.97 -11.06 7.64
C LEU A 61 3.47 -12.51 7.73
N VAL A 62 4.70 -12.77 7.26
CA VAL A 62 5.33 -14.10 7.29
C VAL A 62 5.79 -14.46 8.70
N ASN A 63 6.42 -13.52 9.41
CA ASN A 63 6.96 -13.76 10.75
C ASN A 63 5.93 -13.55 11.86
N ASP A 64 4.77 -12.97 11.53
CA ASP A 64 3.74 -12.53 12.48
C ASP A 64 4.26 -11.57 13.55
N GLU A 65 5.25 -10.76 13.18
CA GLU A 65 5.87 -9.76 14.03
C GLU A 65 5.57 -8.37 13.49
N CYS A 66 5.20 -7.45 14.39
CA CYS A 66 4.96 -6.05 14.06
C CYS A 66 5.94 -5.14 14.81
N PRO A 67 7.11 -4.82 14.21
CA PRO A 67 8.07 -3.89 14.80
C PRO A 67 7.47 -2.49 14.84
N LYS A 68 6.96 -2.05 15.99
CA LYS A 68 6.23 -0.79 16.10
C LYS A 68 7.09 0.42 15.69
N GLY A 69 6.49 1.31 14.89
CA GLY A 69 6.98 2.67 14.71
C GLY A 69 7.08 3.14 13.27
N ASP A 70 7.03 2.24 12.28
CA ASP A 70 7.23 2.57 10.86
C ASP A 70 5.94 2.60 10.03
N ALA A 71 6.02 3.15 8.81
CA ALA A 71 4.91 3.16 7.86
C ALA A 71 4.43 1.74 7.49
N ALA A 72 5.34 0.76 7.51
CA ALA A 72 5.01 -0.65 7.26
C ALA A 72 4.11 -1.22 8.36
N SER A 73 4.33 -0.85 9.62
CA SER A 73 3.48 -1.21 10.77
C SER A 73 2.07 -0.68 10.64
N LEU A 74 1.92 0.55 10.15
CA LEU A 74 0.60 1.13 9.89
C LEU A 74 -0.12 0.36 8.78
N VAL A 75 0.56 0.08 7.67
CA VAL A 75 0.00 -0.73 6.57
C VAL A 75 -0.36 -2.13 7.07
N TYR A 76 0.53 -2.80 7.80
CA TYR A 76 0.29 -4.12 8.37
C TYR A 76 -0.94 -4.13 9.29
N ALA A 77 -1.05 -3.15 10.19
CA ALA A 77 -2.19 -3.04 11.10
C ALA A 77 -3.51 -2.82 10.34
N LEU A 78 -3.50 -1.96 9.33
CA LEU A 78 -4.66 -1.72 8.46
C LEU A 78 -5.04 -2.98 7.67
N LEU A 79 -4.06 -3.69 7.11
CA LEU A 79 -4.31 -4.95 6.41
C LEU A 79 -4.86 -6.01 7.35
N CYS A 80 -4.34 -6.16 8.57
CA CYS A 80 -4.83 -7.16 9.52
C CYS A 80 -6.23 -6.84 10.06
N ALA A 81 -6.60 -5.56 10.15
CA ALA A 81 -7.93 -5.14 10.57
C ALA A 81 -8.99 -5.22 9.46
N ALA A 82 -8.59 -5.42 8.20
CA ALA A 82 -9.50 -5.46 7.06
C ALA A 82 -10.05 -6.88 6.81
N GLU A 83 -11.35 -6.98 6.53
CA GLU A 83 -11.98 -8.23 6.08
C GLU A 83 -11.88 -8.41 4.56
N GLU A 84 -12.01 -7.30 3.82
CA GLU A 84 -11.87 -7.24 2.36
C GLU A 84 -10.70 -6.31 1.99
N ILE A 85 -9.80 -6.80 1.14
CA ILE A 85 -8.62 -6.06 0.67
C ILE A 85 -8.63 -6.04 -0.85
N CYS A 86 -8.56 -4.85 -1.44
CA CYS A 86 -8.50 -4.67 -2.87
C CYS A 86 -7.18 -3.99 -3.26
N PHE A 87 -6.31 -4.71 -3.96
CA PHE A 87 -5.12 -4.13 -4.58
C PHE A 87 -5.47 -3.61 -5.96
N VAL A 88 -5.17 -2.33 -6.22
CA VAL A 88 -5.27 -1.74 -7.56
C VAL A 88 -3.85 -1.48 -8.04
N CYS A 89 -3.48 -2.11 -9.14
CA CYS A 89 -2.12 -2.09 -9.65
C CYS A 89 -2.08 -1.61 -11.10
N GLY A 90 -1.16 -0.69 -11.39
CA GLY A 90 -0.82 -0.33 -12.77
C GLY A 90 0.15 -1.34 -13.39
N SER A 91 1.03 -0.85 -14.25
CA SER A 91 2.09 -1.67 -14.84
C SER A 91 3.11 -2.12 -13.76
N LEU A 92 3.19 -3.44 -13.52
CA LEU A 92 4.13 -4.06 -12.61
C LEU A 92 5.24 -4.80 -13.38
N THR A 93 6.49 -4.68 -12.92
CA THR A 93 7.60 -5.55 -13.33
C THR A 93 7.43 -6.95 -12.74
N GLU A 94 8.10 -7.97 -13.28
CA GLU A 94 8.00 -9.35 -12.79
C GLU A 94 8.32 -9.48 -11.30
N GLU A 95 9.34 -8.77 -10.81
CA GLU A 95 9.70 -8.73 -9.39
C GLU A 95 8.55 -8.19 -8.51
N LYS A 96 7.86 -7.15 -8.96
CA LYS A 96 6.73 -6.55 -8.23
C LYS A 96 5.48 -7.45 -8.27
N LYS A 97 5.27 -8.17 -9.38
CA LYS A 97 4.21 -9.17 -9.48
C LYS A 97 4.42 -10.32 -8.50
N LEU A 98 5.66 -10.79 -8.37
CA LEU A 98 6.01 -11.84 -7.40
C LEU A 98 5.76 -11.37 -5.96
N LEU A 99 6.23 -10.16 -5.62
CA LEU A 99 5.98 -9.57 -4.30
C LEU A 99 4.47 -9.46 -3.99
N LEU A 100 3.68 -8.98 -4.95
CA LEU A 100 2.23 -8.88 -4.79
C LEU A 100 1.58 -10.25 -4.63
N ALA A 101 1.99 -11.25 -5.41
CA ALA A 101 1.47 -12.61 -5.30
C ALA A 101 1.75 -13.24 -3.94
N GLU A 102 2.97 -13.05 -3.40
CA GLU A 102 3.34 -13.52 -2.05
C GLU A 102 2.50 -12.84 -0.97
N LEU A 103 2.30 -11.52 -1.06
CA LEU A 103 1.46 -10.76 -0.15
C LEU A 103 0.00 -11.24 -0.18
N VAL A 104 -0.57 -11.38 -1.37
CA VAL A 104 -1.94 -11.87 -1.57
C VAL A 104 -2.09 -13.27 -0.97
N ALA A 105 -1.13 -14.17 -1.21
CA ALA A 105 -1.14 -15.51 -0.64
C ALA A 105 -1.07 -15.49 0.90
N CYS A 106 -0.31 -14.57 1.50
CA CYS A 106 -0.24 -14.43 2.96
C CYS A 106 -1.58 -13.93 3.55
N LEU A 107 -2.19 -12.94 2.90
CA LEU A 107 -3.46 -12.36 3.35
C LEU A 107 -4.63 -13.33 3.16
N GLN A 108 -4.67 -14.09 2.05
CA GLN A 108 -5.68 -15.12 1.80
C GLN A 108 -5.67 -16.25 2.83
N LYS A 109 -4.50 -16.58 3.41
CA LYS A 109 -4.41 -17.56 4.52
C LYS A 109 -5.11 -17.09 5.79
N ARG A 110 -5.32 -15.79 5.96
CA ARG A 110 -5.93 -15.18 7.16
C ARG A 110 -7.46 -15.03 7.06
N ALA A 111 -8.11 -15.81 6.20
CA ALA A 111 -9.55 -15.74 5.91
C ALA A 111 -10.03 -14.38 5.36
N GLN A 112 -9.11 -13.57 4.81
CA GLN A 112 -9.42 -12.27 4.21
C GLN A 112 -9.80 -12.44 2.74
N LYS A 113 -10.78 -11.68 2.28
CA LYS A 113 -11.15 -11.63 0.86
C LYS A 113 -10.23 -10.66 0.14
N VAL A 114 -9.31 -11.19 -0.66
CA VAL A 114 -8.31 -10.39 -1.37
C VAL A 114 -8.61 -10.37 -2.88
N THR A 115 -8.73 -9.18 -3.45
CA THR A 115 -8.93 -8.96 -4.89
C THR A 115 -7.77 -8.14 -5.45
N VAL A 116 -7.31 -8.47 -6.66
CA VAL A 116 -6.30 -7.69 -7.39
C VAL A 116 -6.90 -7.20 -8.70
N LEU A 117 -6.89 -5.89 -8.91
CA LEU A 117 -7.35 -5.22 -10.13
C LEU A 117 -6.16 -4.66 -10.89
N ASN A 118 -5.98 -5.08 -12.14
CA ASN A 118 -4.92 -4.56 -13.01
C ASN A 118 -5.46 -3.43 -13.89
N GLY A 119 -4.72 -2.32 -13.97
CA GLY A 119 -5.12 -1.09 -14.67
C GLY A 119 -5.25 -1.20 -16.19
N THR A 120 -4.93 -2.34 -16.80
CA THR A 120 -5.14 -2.59 -18.24
C THR A 120 -6.59 -2.92 -18.59
N SER A 121 -7.48 -3.09 -17.60
CA SER A 121 -8.90 -3.40 -17.81
C SER A 121 -9.85 -2.32 -17.26
N LEU A 122 -9.44 -1.05 -17.28
CA LEU A 122 -10.30 0.10 -16.97
C LEU A 122 -10.93 0.74 -18.22
N SER A 123 -10.97 0.01 -19.33
CA SER A 123 -11.83 0.29 -20.48
C SER A 123 -12.97 -0.72 -20.52
N GLU A 124 -13.91 -0.65 -19.59
CA GLU A 124 -15.28 -1.19 -19.69
C GLU A 124 -15.93 -1.13 -18.30
N ARG A 125 -16.50 0.03 -17.97
CA ARG A 125 -17.82 0.18 -17.33
C ARG A 125 -18.13 1.65 -17.06
#